data_AF-A0A285ZP01-F1
#
_entry.id   AF-A0A285ZP01-F1
#
_cell.length_a   1.000
_cell.length_b   1.000
_cell.length_c   1.000
_cell.angle_alpha   90.00
_cell.angle_beta   90.00
_cell.angle_gamma   90.00
#
_symmetry.space_group_name_H-M   'P 1'
#
loop_
_entity.id
_entity.type
_entity.pdbx_description
1 polymer ?
#
loop_
_entity_poly.entity_id
_entity_poly.type
_entity_poly.pdbx_seq_one_letter_code
_entity_poly.pdbx_strand_id
1 'polypeptide(L)'
;MKNVFWILTSLVLFVACGDDRSSSPKISELPSEVADMDELKKFECGDDFIGEKVYVKDLKADYECDGDHWFETINTGKSSSSSKKNGDAGTESGMTSSSAKSSSSAKSSSSVTSSSSSCSEAVKFSSSADASSSSDAQSSFGKNLQVPACRSSDEDDNCEYGLLTDDRDGKTYKTVKIGEQEWMAENLKYEAEDSFCYEDKKDRCKSGGVLYTWKSASIACPSGWHLPTMAEFETLIASVDGGSKESNRASKNLLDGETDDYGFSATGSGFRWVDGTYGLFSGSAFFWTSTENDENNSFCLKLDEPNSINGKAYLFITDKGMGRYVRCLKGKSTKLDAATESAYSGSYGSLTDERDGQTYKTVKIGSQTWMAENLNLETKNSICYGGSSENCEKYGRLYDWSIAMDIDGIWGENIRSCIDLSIELSDCSPIYPVRGVCPEGWHLPSYAEFETLIEVTGSRTTAGRMLKSTTDWFGNGNGTDAYGFRALPAGYGGSSADSLNNQGFSANFWSSTLKKYFKYAHHLYITFSDDDVGLNTIEMNRKLSVRCIKNDE
;
A
#
# COMPACT_ATOMS: atom_id res chain seq x y z
N MET A 1 -26.01 51.27 -65.01
CA MET A 1 -26.65 51.17 -63.68
C MET A 1 -25.62 50.59 -62.72
N LYS A 2 -25.25 51.41 -61.73
CA LYS A 2 -24.44 51.18 -60.52
C LYS A 2 -23.39 50.05 -60.55
N ASN A 3 -22.15 50.52 -60.72
CA ASN A 3 -20.88 49.92 -60.27
C ASN A 3 -20.93 49.56 -58.77
N VAL A 4 -20.12 48.59 -58.35
CA VAL A 4 -18.90 48.80 -57.54
C VAL A 4 -18.25 47.44 -57.21
N PHE A 5 -17.01 47.28 -57.69
CA PHE A 5 -15.97 46.34 -57.26
C PHE A 5 -15.34 46.86 -55.94
N TRP A 6 -14.83 45.98 -55.07
CA TRP A 6 -13.42 45.95 -54.57
C TRP A 6 -13.28 45.02 -53.34
N ILE A 7 -12.47 43.95 -53.44
CA ILE A 7 -11.08 43.78 -52.92
C ILE A 7 -11.01 43.62 -51.39
N LEU A 8 -10.76 42.37 -50.95
CA LEU A 8 -10.20 42.04 -49.64
C LEU A 8 -8.76 42.56 -49.58
N THR A 9 -8.46 43.45 -48.64
CA THR A 9 -7.11 43.84 -48.25
C THR A 9 -6.90 43.55 -46.78
N SER A 10 -5.82 42.83 -46.50
CA SER A 10 -5.26 42.57 -45.18
C SER A 10 -4.65 43.86 -44.63
N LEU A 11 -4.93 44.21 -43.38
CA LEU A 11 -4.14 45.18 -42.63
C LEU A 11 -4.06 44.76 -41.15
N VAL A 12 -2.87 44.35 -40.75
CA VAL A 12 -2.41 44.22 -39.37
C VAL A 12 -2.06 45.61 -38.87
N LEU A 13 -2.48 46.00 -37.66
CA LEU A 13 -1.69 46.81 -36.73
C LEU A 13 -2.30 46.84 -35.31
N PHE A 14 -1.39 46.66 -34.36
CA PHE A 14 -1.45 46.62 -32.89
C PHE A 14 -2.27 47.72 -32.21
N VAL A 15 -2.97 47.38 -31.11
CA VAL A 15 -3.10 48.22 -29.90
C VAL A 15 -3.21 47.35 -28.63
N ALA A 16 -2.22 47.54 -27.76
CA ALA A 16 -2.18 47.50 -26.28
C ALA A 16 -2.67 46.29 -25.47
N CYS A 17 -1.75 45.71 -24.71
CA CYS A 17 -2.01 45.02 -23.45
C CYS A 17 -2.59 46.02 -22.43
N GLY A 18 -3.78 45.73 -21.91
CA GLY A 18 -4.28 46.30 -20.66
C GLY A 18 -4.27 45.19 -19.61
N ASP A 19 -3.33 45.29 -18.68
CA ASP A 19 -3.30 44.50 -17.45
C ASP A 19 -4.40 45.01 -16.52
N ASP A 20 -5.47 44.23 -16.32
CA ASP A 20 -6.37 44.41 -15.18
C ASP A 20 -6.18 43.22 -14.22
N ARG A 21 -5.09 43.30 -13.44
CA ARG A 21 -4.99 42.57 -12.17
C ARG A 21 -5.93 43.23 -11.16
N SER A 22 -7.14 42.71 -11.07
CA SER A 22 -7.98 42.85 -9.88
C SER A 22 -7.23 42.27 -8.68
N SER A 23 -6.55 43.15 -7.95
CA SER A 23 -5.85 42.83 -6.71
C SER A 23 -6.86 42.97 -5.57
N SER A 24 -7.44 41.85 -5.17
CA SER A 24 -8.08 41.74 -3.85
C SER A 24 -7.01 41.93 -2.77
N PRO A 25 -7.32 42.59 -1.64
CA PRO A 25 -6.34 42.85 -0.60
C PRO A 25 -5.89 41.52 -0.01
N LYS A 26 -4.59 41.24 -0.05
CA LYS A 26 -3.97 40.20 0.78
C LYS A 26 -4.28 40.55 2.23
N ILE A 27 -5.25 39.85 2.82
CA ILE A 27 -5.37 39.82 4.27
C ILE A 27 -4.14 39.08 4.76
N SER A 28 -3.31 39.88 5.44
CA SER A 28 -2.06 39.55 6.09
C SER A 28 -2.28 38.57 7.23
N GLU A 29 -1.47 37.51 7.26
CA GLU A 29 -1.20 36.59 8.37
C GLU A 29 -2.45 36.00 9.06
N LEU A 30 -2.62 34.68 8.90
CA LEU A 30 -3.63 33.92 9.62
C LEU A 30 -3.43 34.07 11.15
N PRO A 31 -4.46 34.48 11.91
CA PRO A 31 -4.34 34.63 13.35
C PRO A 31 -4.21 33.26 14.03
N SER A 32 -3.37 33.16 15.06
CA SER A 32 -3.22 31.92 15.83
C SER A 32 -4.47 31.56 16.65
N GLU A 33 -5.38 32.52 16.86
CA GLU A 33 -6.65 32.33 17.58
C GLU A 33 -7.77 33.22 17.02
N VAL A 34 -9.01 32.70 16.99
CA VAL A 34 -10.24 33.40 16.62
C VAL A 34 -11.34 33.16 17.64
N ALA A 35 -12.33 34.05 17.72
CA ALA A 35 -13.43 33.92 18.69
C ALA A 35 -14.33 32.72 18.38
N ASP A 36 -14.75 32.59 17.13
CA ASP A 36 -15.73 31.61 16.68
C ASP A 36 -15.46 31.12 15.25
N MET A 37 -16.27 30.15 14.81
CA MET A 37 -16.13 29.54 13.50
C MET A 37 -16.48 30.49 12.34
N ASP A 38 -17.31 31.51 12.59
CA ASP A 38 -17.68 32.50 11.56
C ASP A 38 -16.54 33.50 11.34
N GLU A 39 -15.70 33.73 12.35
CA GLU A 39 -14.45 34.45 12.22
C GLU A 39 -13.38 33.62 11.50
N LEU A 40 -13.26 32.31 11.79
CA LEU A 40 -12.34 31.42 11.06
C LEU A 40 -12.69 31.35 9.56
N LYS A 41 -13.98 31.24 9.22
CA LYS A 41 -14.46 31.16 7.83
C LYS A 41 -14.19 32.41 6.99
N LYS A 42 -13.79 33.54 7.59
CA LYS A 42 -13.32 34.72 6.83
C LYS A 42 -11.95 34.49 6.20
N PHE A 43 -11.21 33.51 6.70
CA PHE A 43 -9.95 33.02 6.14
C PHE A 43 -10.27 31.73 5.38
N GLU A 44 -10.42 31.84 4.06
CA GLU A 44 -10.64 30.66 3.21
C GLU A 44 -9.45 29.70 3.38
N CYS A 45 -9.73 28.46 3.78
CA CYS A 45 -8.73 27.41 3.76
C CYS A 45 -8.44 27.07 2.29
N GLY A 46 -7.20 27.28 1.90
CA GLY A 46 -6.70 27.12 0.54
C GLY A 46 -5.23 26.73 0.56
N ASP A 47 -4.62 26.58 -0.62
CA ASP A 47 -3.19 26.24 -0.77
C ASP A 47 -2.25 27.15 0.04
N ASP A 48 -2.64 28.41 0.26
CA ASP A 48 -1.87 29.40 1.02
C ASP A 48 -1.83 29.13 2.54
N PHE A 49 -2.71 28.26 3.06
CA PHE A 49 -2.86 27.99 4.50
C PHE A 49 -2.85 26.49 4.85
N ILE A 50 -2.51 25.61 3.90
CA ILE A 50 -2.49 24.15 4.15
C ILE A 50 -1.54 23.78 5.30
N GLY A 51 -2.04 23.03 6.28
CA GLY A 51 -1.33 22.65 7.50
C GLY A 51 -1.25 23.72 8.59
N GLU A 52 -1.75 24.94 8.34
CA GLU A 52 -1.81 25.98 9.37
C GLU A 52 -2.92 25.67 10.39
N LYS A 53 -2.70 26.08 11.64
CA LYS A 53 -3.61 25.81 12.78
C LYS A 53 -4.14 27.09 13.40
N VAL A 54 -5.44 27.12 13.68
CA VAL A 54 -6.12 28.22 14.36
C VAL A 54 -6.96 27.69 15.53
N TYR A 55 -6.74 28.25 16.71
CA TYR A 55 -7.57 27.93 17.89
C TYR A 55 -8.89 28.69 17.86
N VAL A 56 -10.02 27.98 17.93
CA VAL A 56 -11.37 28.58 17.98
C VAL A 56 -11.87 28.62 19.43
N LYS A 57 -11.92 29.82 20.02
CA LYS A 57 -12.18 30.01 21.47
C LYS A 57 -13.51 29.46 21.95
N ASP A 58 -14.58 29.66 21.17
CA ASP A 58 -15.92 29.20 21.54
C ASP A 58 -16.05 27.68 21.54
N LEU A 59 -15.24 27.01 20.71
CA LEU A 59 -15.22 25.54 20.58
C LEU A 59 -14.11 24.90 21.41
N LYS A 60 -13.16 25.70 21.91
CA LYS A 60 -11.99 25.27 22.69
C LYS A 60 -11.14 24.21 21.99
N ALA A 61 -11.08 24.24 20.66
CA ALA A 61 -10.36 23.27 19.84
C ALA A 61 -9.51 23.96 18.77
N ASP A 62 -8.45 23.29 18.35
CA ASP A 62 -7.61 23.72 17.23
C ASP A 62 -8.21 23.22 15.93
N TYR A 63 -8.26 24.07 14.91
CA TYR A 63 -8.67 23.72 13.57
C TYR A 63 -7.48 23.82 12.62
N GLU A 64 -7.24 22.80 11.81
CA GLU A 64 -6.17 22.75 10.82
C GLU A 64 -6.77 22.82 9.40
N CYS A 65 -6.08 23.48 8.48
CA CYS A 65 -6.52 23.60 7.09
C CYS A 65 -5.96 22.44 6.23
N ASP A 66 -6.83 21.68 5.55
CA ASP A 66 -6.42 20.56 4.67
C ASP A 66 -6.15 20.98 3.20
N GLY A 67 -6.23 22.28 2.92
CA GLY A 67 -6.13 22.86 1.57
C GLY A 67 -7.48 23.23 0.96
N ASP A 68 -8.61 22.79 1.53
CA ASP A 68 -9.97 23.18 1.11
C ASP A 68 -10.89 23.55 2.30
N HIS A 69 -10.70 22.94 3.48
CA HIS A 69 -11.53 23.15 4.67
C HIS A 69 -10.73 23.17 5.99
N TRP A 70 -11.28 23.90 6.97
CA TRP A 70 -10.82 23.84 8.36
C TRP A 70 -11.45 22.65 9.08
N PHE A 71 -10.64 21.73 9.61
CA PHE A 71 -11.10 20.56 10.36
C PHE A 71 -10.58 20.58 11.80
N GLU A 72 -11.39 20.12 12.75
CA GLU A 72 -11.02 20.08 14.17
C GLU A 72 -9.93 19.03 14.42
N THR A 73 -8.87 19.44 15.10
CA THR A 73 -7.77 18.58 15.53
C THR A 73 -7.85 18.33 17.03
N ILE A 74 -7.69 17.07 17.43
CA ILE A 74 -7.75 16.67 18.83
C ILE A 74 -6.43 17.07 19.48
N ASN A 75 -6.47 18.13 20.27
CA ASN A 75 -5.29 18.72 20.89
C ASN A 75 -4.87 17.90 22.14
N THR A 76 -3.81 17.10 22.03
CA THR A 76 -3.07 16.55 23.18
C THR A 76 -2.17 17.68 23.72
N GLY A 77 -2.75 18.54 24.56
CA GLY A 77 -2.25 19.90 24.78
C GLY A 77 -0.80 20.09 25.23
N LYS A 78 -0.18 21.15 24.69
CA LYS A 78 0.68 22.12 25.41
C LYS A 78 1.00 23.33 24.52
N SER A 79 0.44 24.51 24.86
CA SER A 79 0.85 25.81 24.29
C SER A 79 2.22 26.26 24.81
N SER A 80 3.07 26.82 23.94
CA SER A 80 3.84 28.03 24.25
C SER A 80 4.49 28.66 23.01
N SER A 81 4.15 29.92 22.77
CA SER A 81 4.76 30.88 21.86
C SER A 81 6.26 31.13 22.12
N SER A 82 7.06 31.38 21.08
CA SER A 82 7.92 32.58 21.04
C SER A 82 8.56 32.83 19.68
N SER A 83 8.46 34.09 19.26
CA SER A 83 9.05 34.72 18.09
C SER A 83 10.58 34.86 18.20
N LYS A 84 11.29 34.82 17.07
CA LYS A 84 12.46 35.70 16.82
C LYS A 84 12.88 35.76 15.35
N LYS A 85 12.89 36.99 14.85
CA LYS A 85 13.52 37.47 13.61
C LYS A 85 15.06 37.44 13.71
N ASN A 86 15.70 37.19 12.57
CA ASN A 86 16.87 37.88 11.96
C ASN A 86 17.26 37.05 10.72
N GLY A 87 17.61 37.56 9.55
CA GLY A 87 18.11 38.87 9.18
C GLY A 87 19.35 38.71 8.30
N ASP A 88 19.14 38.75 6.98
CA ASP A 88 19.93 39.45 5.95
C ASP A 88 21.29 38.92 5.41
N ALA A 89 21.51 39.35 4.16
CA ALA A 89 22.70 39.41 3.30
C ALA A 89 23.25 38.07 2.75
N GLY A 90 23.21 37.82 1.43
CA GLY A 90 23.90 38.57 0.36
C GLY A 90 25.17 37.78 0.01
N THR A 91 25.44 37.34 -1.21
CA THR A 91 25.95 38.17 -2.31
C THR A 91 26.08 37.32 -3.58
N GLU A 92 25.91 37.99 -4.71
CA GLU A 92 26.01 37.56 -6.10
C GLU A 92 27.37 37.00 -6.53
N SER A 93 27.34 36.13 -7.54
CA SER A 93 28.12 36.17 -8.81
C SER A 93 28.00 34.79 -9.47
N GLY A 94 27.74 34.60 -10.76
CA GLY A 94 27.78 35.49 -11.90
C GLY A 94 28.45 34.73 -13.05
N MET A 95 27.68 34.46 -14.11
CA MET A 95 28.13 34.26 -15.51
C MET A 95 28.88 32.95 -15.85
N THR A 96 28.82 32.36 -17.05
CA THR A 96 28.03 32.52 -18.28
C THR A 96 28.31 31.29 -19.14
N SER A 97 27.31 30.92 -19.93
CA SER A 97 27.32 29.95 -21.02
C SER A 97 28.17 30.35 -22.22
N SER A 98 28.66 29.37 -22.98
CA SER A 98 28.84 29.50 -24.43
C SER A 98 28.71 28.16 -25.14
N SER A 99 27.79 28.10 -26.09
CA SER A 99 27.57 27.02 -27.05
C SER A 99 28.27 27.32 -28.37
N ALA A 100 28.76 26.31 -29.10
CA ALA A 100 29.01 26.40 -30.53
C ALA A 100 28.86 25.04 -31.24
N LYS A 101 28.27 25.13 -32.44
CA LYS A 101 27.84 24.08 -33.39
C LYS A 101 28.97 23.60 -34.32
N SER A 102 28.75 22.44 -34.97
CA SER A 102 28.89 22.14 -36.44
C SER A 102 29.33 20.66 -36.64
N SER A 103 28.47 19.78 -37.19
CA SER A 103 28.19 19.41 -38.60
C SER A 103 29.28 18.63 -39.34
N SER A 104 28.99 17.39 -39.75
CA SER A 104 29.00 16.90 -41.16
C SER A 104 28.93 15.36 -41.23
N SER A 105 28.32 14.88 -42.32
CA SER A 105 27.89 13.50 -42.57
C SER A 105 28.65 12.88 -43.76
N ALA A 106 28.97 11.57 -43.71
CA ALA A 106 28.87 10.64 -44.85
C ALA A 106 29.21 9.17 -44.49
N LYS A 107 28.18 8.32 -44.61
CA LYS A 107 28.08 7.01 -45.33
C LYS A 107 28.77 5.70 -44.84
N SER A 108 27.86 4.73 -44.60
CA SER A 108 27.91 3.25 -44.83
C SER A 108 28.59 2.40 -43.73
N SER A 109 28.08 1.24 -43.25
CA SER A 109 26.91 0.40 -43.57
C SER A 109 26.75 -0.69 -42.48
N SER A 110 25.50 -1.14 -42.26
CA SER A 110 25.03 -2.41 -41.63
C SER A 110 25.55 -2.73 -40.21
N SER A 111 24.74 -2.84 -39.17
CA SER A 111 23.71 -3.89 -39.00
C SER A 111 22.90 -3.65 -37.72
N VAL A 112 21.69 -4.21 -37.70
CA VAL A 112 20.57 -4.03 -36.77
C VAL A 112 20.89 -4.39 -35.31
N THR A 113 20.61 -3.45 -34.40
CA THR A 113 20.35 -3.67 -32.96
C THR A 113 19.08 -2.91 -32.59
N SER A 114 18.09 -3.62 -32.03
CA SER A 114 16.86 -3.04 -31.52
C SER A 114 17.06 -2.57 -30.08
N SER A 115 16.86 -1.28 -29.92
CA SER A 115 17.05 -0.45 -28.74
C SER A 115 16.03 -0.69 -27.63
N SER A 116 16.55 -0.73 -26.41
CA SER A 116 15.93 -0.28 -25.18
C SER A 116 15.63 1.22 -25.21
N SER A 117 14.58 1.66 -24.50
CA SER A 117 14.45 3.06 -24.08
C SER A 117 13.82 3.11 -22.69
N SER A 118 14.64 3.55 -21.74
CA SER A 118 14.33 3.82 -20.35
C SER A 118 13.51 5.10 -20.17
N CYS A 119 12.80 5.13 -19.04
CA CYS A 119 12.18 6.30 -18.44
C CYS A 119 13.23 7.19 -17.76
N SER A 120 12.93 8.48 -17.61
CA SER A 120 13.53 9.37 -16.62
C SER A 120 12.55 10.52 -16.37
N GLU A 121 12.23 10.81 -15.11
CA GLU A 121 12.65 12.05 -14.44
C GLU A 121 12.11 12.09 -13.01
N ALA A 122 13.02 12.46 -12.11
CA ALA A 122 12.80 12.65 -10.69
C ALA A 122 12.73 14.16 -10.37
N VAL A 123 11.99 14.53 -9.33
CA VAL A 123 12.08 15.85 -8.70
C VAL A 123 12.29 15.67 -7.20
N LYS A 124 13.34 16.34 -6.71
CA LYS A 124 13.85 16.36 -5.34
C LYS A 124 13.11 17.41 -4.50
N PHE A 125 12.89 17.15 -3.22
CA PHE A 125 12.88 18.18 -2.17
C PHE A 125 13.48 17.61 -0.87
N SER A 126 14.14 18.48 -0.10
CA SER A 126 15.12 18.17 0.94
C SER A 126 14.64 18.50 2.36
N SER A 127 15.09 17.69 3.34
CA SER A 127 15.48 17.99 4.74
C SER A 127 14.63 18.97 5.57
N SER A 128 14.27 18.67 6.83
CA SER A 128 15.21 18.53 7.96
C SER A 128 14.47 18.04 9.21
N ALA A 129 15.19 17.32 10.08
CA ALA A 129 14.74 16.79 11.36
C ALA A 129 14.81 17.83 12.49
N ASP A 130 14.04 17.61 13.57
CA ASP A 130 14.58 17.64 14.94
C ASP A 130 13.64 16.90 15.90
N ALA A 131 14.19 15.86 16.52
CA ALA A 131 13.56 15.09 17.58
C ALA A 131 14.12 15.57 18.93
N SER A 132 13.26 15.69 19.95
CA SER A 132 13.71 15.63 21.32
C SER A 132 12.72 14.84 22.17
N SER A 133 13.27 13.88 22.88
CA SER A 133 12.62 12.88 23.71
C SER A 133 12.43 13.37 25.15
N SER A 134 11.42 12.85 25.83
CA SER A 134 11.57 12.44 27.23
C SER A 134 10.47 11.44 27.61
N SER A 135 10.92 10.35 28.22
CA SER A 135 10.25 9.14 28.66
C SER A 135 9.29 9.33 29.85
N ASP A 136 8.25 8.49 29.95
CA ASP A 136 8.19 7.39 30.94
C ASP A 136 6.81 6.69 30.99
N ALA A 137 6.85 5.38 30.70
CA ALA A 137 6.15 4.24 31.31
C ALA A 137 4.60 4.23 31.52
N GLN A 138 3.94 3.35 30.73
CA GLN A 138 3.30 2.07 31.15
C GLN A 138 1.85 1.80 30.72
N SER A 139 1.64 0.52 30.31
CA SER A 139 0.38 -0.25 30.16
C SER A 139 -0.23 -0.30 28.75
N SER A 140 0.19 -1.23 27.87
CA SER A 140 -0.28 -2.62 27.69
C SER A 140 -1.49 -2.78 26.75
N PHE A 141 -1.30 -3.59 25.70
CA PHE A 141 -2.27 -4.11 24.72
C PHE A 141 -2.57 -3.24 23.48
N GLY A 142 -1.56 -3.16 22.62
CA GLY A 142 -1.65 -2.84 21.20
C GLY A 142 -0.24 -3.00 20.63
N LYS A 143 0.15 -4.20 20.18
CA LYS A 143 1.53 -4.42 19.72
C LYS A 143 1.74 -3.64 18.42
N ASN A 144 2.44 -2.52 18.56
CA ASN A 144 3.26 -1.94 17.53
C ASN A 144 4.07 -3.08 16.89
N LEU A 145 3.88 -3.34 15.59
CA LEU A 145 4.54 -4.44 14.86
C LEU A 145 6.07 -4.20 14.74
N GLN A 146 6.50 -2.97 15.04
CA GLN A 146 7.89 -2.53 14.99
C GLN A 146 8.67 -3.04 16.20
N VAL A 147 9.72 -3.82 15.93
CA VAL A 147 10.63 -4.33 16.94
C VAL A 147 11.75 -3.31 17.14
N PRO A 148 12.10 -2.91 18.38
CA PRO A 148 13.26 -2.05 18.62
C PRO A 148 14.54 -2.73 18.14
N ALA A 149 15.42 -1.96 17.50
CA ALA A 149 16.78 -2.42 17.18
C ALA A 149 17.50 -2.86 18.46
N CYS A 150 18.25 -3.96 18.37
CA CYS A 150 19.00 -4.52 19.49
C CYS A 150 20.50 -4.22 19.41
N ARG A 151 20.99 -3.75 18.25
CA ARG A 151 22.31 -3.13 18.13
C ARG A 151 22.20 -1.62 18.00
N SER A 152 23.27 -0.92 18.38
CA SER A 152 23.40 0.52 18.19
C SER A 152 24.79 0.87 17.67
N SER A 153 24.94 2.10 17.17
CA SER A 153 26.22 2.63 16.67
C SER A 153 27.33 2.72 17.72
N ASP A 154 27.00 2.58 19.01
CA ASP A 154 27.91 2.73 20.14
C ASP A 154 28.51 1.39 20.63
N GLU A 155 28.49 0.36 19.76
CA GLU A 155 28.99 -1.01 19.99
C GLU A 155 28.24 -1.85 21.05
N ASP A 156 27.13 -1.35 21.59
CA ASP A 156 26.25 -2.14 22.45
C ASP A 156 25.40 -3.11 21.61
N ASP A 157 25.73 -4.41 21.68
CA ASP A 157 24.96 -5.51 21.11
C ASP A 157 24.09 -6.17 22.19
N ASN A 158 22.83 -5.74 22.26
CA ASN A 158 21.83 -6.24 23.20
C ASN A 158 20.89 -7.28 22.57
N CYS A 159 21.26 -7.86 21.41
CA CYS A 159 20.44 -8.86 20.76
C CYS A 159 20.39 -10.17 21.56
N GLU A 160 19.21 -10.78 21.62
CA GLU A 160 19.01 -12.08 22.25
C GLU A 160 19.53 -13.19 21.33
N TYR A 161 20.79 -13.60 21.55
CA TYR A 161 21.41 -14.68 20.79
C TYR A 161 21.25 -16.05 21.44
N GLY A 162 21.18 -17.07 20.59
CA GLY A 162 21.25 -18.47 20.97
C GLY A 162 22.24 -19.25 20.09
N LEU A 163 22.22 -20.57 20.28
CA LEU A 163 22.98 -21.51 19.47
C LEU A 163 22.06 -22.63 18.99
N LEU A 164 22.25 -23.01 17.73
CA LEU A 164 21.67 -24.18 17.10
C LEU A 164 22.79 -25.14 16.73
N THR A 165 22.80 -26.34 17.31
CA THR A 165 23.66 -27.43 16.85
C THR A 165 22.86 -28.35 15.95
N ASP A 166 23.34 -28.56 14.72
CA ASP A 166 22.74 -29.47 13.76
C ASP A 166 23.25 -30.90 14.01
N ASP A 167 22.41 -31.75 14.58
CA ASP A 167 22.76 -33.14 14.93
C ASP A 167 23.20 -33.98 13.72
N ARG A 168 22.87 -33.56 12.50
CA ARG A 168 23.18 -34.32 11.28
C ARG A 168 24.65 -34.21 10.89
N ASP A 169 25.29 -33.08 11.16
CA ASP A 169 26.69 -32.83 10.78
C ASP A 169 27.57 -32.22 11.90
N GLY A 170 27.00 -31.97 13.08
CA GLY A 170 27.67 -31.42 14.25
C GLY A 170 28.01 -29.93 14.15
N LYS A 171 27.60 -29.23 13.07
CA LYS A 171 27.85 -27.79 12.94
C LYS A 171 26.98 -27.01 13.91
N THR A 172 27.56 -25.97 14.51
CA THR A 172 26.85 -25.06 15.40
C THR A 172 26.72 -23.69 14.71
N TYR A 173 25.53 -23.11 14.81
CA TYR A 173 25.15 -21.84 14.20
C TYR A 173 24.65 -20.89 15.28
N LYS A 174 25.03 -19.62 15.17
CA LYS A 174 24.44 -18.54 15.97
C LYS A 174 22.98 -18.35 15.56
N THR A 175 22.10 -18.12 16.53
CA THR A 175 20.69 -17.76 16.31
C THR A 175 20.39 -16.42 16.96
N VAL A 176 19.39 -15.70 16.47
CA VAL A 176 18.96 -14.40 17.00
C VAL A 176 17.45 -14.35 17.10
N LYS A 177 16.93 -13.75 18.17
CA LYS A 177 15.50 -13.47 18.30
C LYS A 177 15.18 -12.07 17.81
N ILE A 178 14.25 -11.97 16.87
CA ILE A 178 13.75 -10.71 16.30
C ILE A 178 12.23 -10.72 16.48
N GLY A 179 11.73 -9.87 17.38
CA GLY A 179 10.33 -9.91 17.82
C GLY A 179 10.00 -11.25 18.47
N GLU A 180 9.02 -11.95 17.92
CA GLU A 180 8.60 -13.29 18.39
C GLU A 180 9.27 -14.44 17.62
N GLN A 181 10.08 -14.15 16.60
CA GLN A 181 10.70 -15.14 15.73
C GLN A 181 12.17 -15.37 16.12
N GLU A 182 12.61 -16.63 16.17
CA GLU A 182 14.02 -16.99 16.42
C GLU A 182 14.66 -17.52 15.13
N TRP A 183 15.53 -16.71 14.54
CA TRP A 183 16.16 -16.92 13.24
C TRP A 183 17.58 -17.47 13.38
N MET A 184 18.05 -18.22 12.38
CA MET A 184 19.50 -18.39 12.21
C MET A 184 20.16 -17.04 11.90
N ALA A 185 21.23 -16.72 12.63
CA ALA A 185 22.10 -15.56 12.39
C ALA A 185 23.30 -15.90 11.47
N GLU A 186 23.38 -17.15 10.99
CA GLU A 186 24.32 -17.58 9.96
C GLU A 186 23.61 -18.31 8.81
N ASN A 187 24.14 -18.21 7.59
CA ASN A 187 23.66 -19.02 6.48
C ASN A 187 23.92 -20.51 6.78
N LEU A 188 22.96 -21.37 6.44
CA LEU A 188 23.09 -22.81 6.64
C LEU A 188 24.30 -23.37 5.87
N LYS A 189 25.05 -24.27 6.50
CA LYS A 189 26.28 -24.89 5.97
C LYS A 189 26.13 -26.41 5.81
N TYR A 190 24.92 -26.95 5.93
CA TYR A 190 24.65 -28.38 5.80
C TYR A 190 24.86 -28.84 4.35
N GLU A 191 25.76 -29.80 4.13
CA GLU A 191 26.03 -30.31 2.78
C GLU A 191 24.95 -31.33 2.40
N ALA A 192 24.07 -30.94 1.47
CA ALA A 192 22.99 -31.78 0.95
C ALA A 192 23.22 -32.15 -0.51
N GLU A 193 22.45 -33.11 -1.02
CA GLU A 193 22.35 -33.34 -2.46
C GLU A 193 21.81 -32.07 -3.15
N ASP A 194 22.33 -31.73 -4.33
CA ASP A 194 22.01 -30.49 -5.05
C ASP A 194 22.29 -29.20 -4.26
N SER A 195 23.39 -29.21 -3.49
CA SER A 195 23.95 -28.06 -2.78
C SER A 195 25.38 -27.77 -3.24
N PHE A 196 25.78 -26.50 -3.22
CA PHE A 196 26.99 -26.01 -3.88
C PHE A 196 27.72 -24.97 -3.03
N CYS A 197 29.04 -25.05 -3.02
CA CYS A 197 29.86 -23.92 -2.58
C CYS A 197 29.91 -22.88 -3.70
N TYR A 198 29.86 -21.59 -3.34
CA TYR A 198 30.04 -20.53 -4.32
C TYR A 198 31.37 -20.70 -5.06
N GLU A 199 31.34 -20.66 -6.40
CA GLU A 199 32.47 -20.94 -7.30
C GLU A 199 33.13 -22.31 -7.09
N ASP A 200 32.41 -23.28 -6.53
CA ASP A 200 32.91 -24.61 -6.17
C ASP A 200 34.11 -24.58 -5.20
N LYS A 201 34.29 -23.48 -4.46
CA LYS A 201 35.38 -23.27 -3.50
C LYS A 201 34.95 -23.65 -2.10
N LYS A 202 35.48 -24.76 -1.55
CA LYS A 202 35.14 -25.26 -0.21
C LYS A 202 35.27 -24.22 0.92
N ASP A 203 36.25 -23.32 0.85
CA ASP A 203 36.43 -22.29 1.88
C ASP A 203 35.33 -21.22 1.86
N ARG A 204 34.63 -21.03 0.73
CA ARG A 204 33.45 -20.15 0.63
C ARG A 204 32.26 -20.74 1.37
N CYS A 205 32.10 -22.06 1.39
CA CYS A 205 31.06 -22.72 2.20
C CYS A 205 31.24 -22.47 3.71
N LYS A 206 32.50 -22.46 4.19
CA LYS A 206 32.80 -22.25 5.61
C LYS A 206 32.44 -20.83 6.08
N SER A 207 32.72 -19.85 5.23
CA SER A 207 32.58 -18.42 5.55
C SER A 207 31.20 -17.85 5.18
N GLY A 208 30.62 -18.23 4.06
CA GLY A 208 29.39 -17.63 3.52
C GLY A 208 28.16 -18.54 3.47
N GLY A 209 28.27 -19.82 3.85
CA GLY A 209 27.18 -20.79 3.73
C GLY A 209 27.17 -21.56 2.41
N VAL A 210 26.23 -22.48 2.29
CA VAL A 210 26.03 -23.32 1.10
C VAL A 210 24.86 -22.78 0.27
N LEU A 211 24.96 -22.87 -1.05
CA LEU A 211 23.86 -22.56 -1.98
C LEU A 211 23.06 -23.83 -2.26
N TYR A 212 21.75 -23.77 -2.12
CA TYR A 212 20.84 -24.90 -2.31
C TYR A 212 19.96 -24.65 -3.53
N THR A 213 19.67 -25.69 -4.31
CA THR A 213 18.44 -25.70 -5.12
C THR A 213 17.22 -25.64 -4.21
N TRP A 214 16.06 -25.23 -4.72
CA TRP A 214 14.85 -25.17 -3.89
C TRP A 214 14.48 -26.56 -3.32
N LYS A 215 14.62 -27.62 -4.13
CA LYS A 215 14.41 -29.00 -3.70
C LYS A 215 15.29 -29.34 -2.50
N SER A 216 16.58 -29.01 -2.57
CA SER A 216 17.51 -29.23 -1.47
C SER A 216 17.17 -28.36 -0.24
N ALA A 217 16.87 -27.08 -0.46
CA ALA A 217 16.49 -26.13 0.58
C ALA A 217 15.25 -26.59 1.38
N SER A 218 14.26 -27.18 0.72
CA SER A 218 13.00 -27.62 1.32
C SER A 218 13.16 -28.68 2.42
N ILE A 219 14.31 -29.37 2.45
CA ILE A 219 14.66 -30.39 3.44
C ILE A 219 15.99 -30.07 4.16
N ALA A 220 16.55 -28.87 3.94
CA ALA A 220 17.88 -28.53 4.44
C ALA A 220 17.87 -28.18 5.93
N CYS A 221 16.79 -27.61 6.48
CA CYS A 221 16.76 -27.19 7.89
C CYS A 221 16.73 -28.38 8.88
N PRO A 222 17.44 -28.28 10.02
CA PRO A 222 17.49 -29.36 11.01
C PRO A 222 16.17 -29.51 11.77
N SER A 223 16.01 -30.60 12.52
CA SER A 223 14.80 -30.86 13.31
C SER A 223 14.50 -29.71 14.29
N GLY A 224 13.23 -29.33 14.39
CA GLY A 224 12.80 -28.18 15.20
C GLY A 224 13.04 -26.82 14.54
N TRP A 225 13.55 -26.81 13.30
CA TRP A 225 13.73 -25.64 12.46
C TRP A 225 13.17 -25.91 11.07
N HIS A 226 12.84 -24.86 10.33
CA HIS A 226 12.25 -25.01 9.02
C HIS A 226 12.69 -23.93 8.04
N LEU A 227 12.50 -24.20 6.75
CA LEU A 227 12.68 -23.23 5.68
C LEU A 227 11.53 -22.21 5.76
N PRO A 228 11.80 -20.93 6.02
CA PRO A 228 10.75 -19.93 6.26
C PRO A 228 9.85 -19.77 5.05
N THR A 229 8.58 -19.55 5.30
CA THR A 229 7.58 -19.17 4.30
C THR A 229 7.77 -17.72 3.87
N MET A 230 7.11 -17.34 2.79
CA MET A 230 7.01 -15.94 2.36
C MET A 230 6.44 -15.05 3.47
N ALA A 231 5.36 -15.47 4.14
CA ALA A 231 4.71 -14.70 5.20
C ALA A 231 5.62 -14.49 6.43
N GLU A 232 6.46 -15.47 6.76
CA GLU A 232 7.41 -15.36 7.86
C GLU A 232 8.52 -14.35 7.55
N PHE A 233 9.01 -14.30 6.30
CA PHE A 233 9.94 -13.26 5.86
C PHE A 233 9.26 -11.89 5.76
N GLU A 234 8.01 -11.79 5.32
CA GLU A 234 7.25 -10.53 5.33
C GLU A 234 7.09 -9.99 6.74
N THR A 235 6.80 -10.86 7.71
CA THR A 235 6.72 -10.50 9.14
C THR A 235 8.06 -9.97 9.62
N LEU A 236 9.17 -10.63 9.27
CA LEU A 236 10.51 -10.14 9.58
C LEU A 236 10.75 -8.74 9.00
N ILE A 237 10.52 -8.56 7.70
CA ILE A 237 10.72 -7.28 6.99
C ILE A 237 9.90 -6.18 7.66
N ALA A 238 8.59 -6.40 7.86
CA ALA A 238 7.70 -5.42 8.48
C ALA A 238 8.15 -5.04 9.90
N SER A 239 8.71 -6.00 10.66
CA SER A 239 9.17 -5.75 12.04
C SER A 239 10.43 -4.89 12.13
N VAL A 240 11.27 -4.91 11.09
CA VAL A 240 12.59 -4.23 11.07
C VAL A 240 12.64 -3.00 10.17
N ASP A 241 11.60 -2.74 9.36
CA ASP A 241 11.57 -1.59 8.45
C ASP A 241 11.32 -0.25 9.16
N GLY A 242 10.89 -0.31 10.42
CA GLY A 242 10.84 0.84 11.31
C GLY A 242 9.80 1.91 10.95
N GLY A 243 8.74 1.53 10.24
CA GLY A 243 7.58 2.36 9.91
C GLY A 243 7.81 3.47 8.87
N SER A 244 9.00 3.54 8.28
CA SER A 244 9.37 4.58 7.31
C SER A 244 9.38 4.04 5.88
N LYS A 245 8.77 4.77 4.94
CA LYS A 245 8.73 4.52 3.48
C LYS A 245 10.12 4.57 2.79
N GLU A 246 11.22 4.37 3.50
CA GLU A 246 12.56 4.32 2.92
C GLU A 246 12.83 2.89 2.44
N SER A 247 12.73 2.70 1.13
CA SER A 247 12.82 1.43 0.41
C SER A 247 13.92 0.47 0.89
N ASN A 248 15.05 0.95 1.43
CA ASN A 248 16.23 0.15 1.75
C ASN A 248 16.44 -0.18 3.25
N ARG A 249 15.58 0.30 4.16
CA ARG A 249 15.87 0.24 5.60
C ARG A 249 15.90 -1.19 6.12
N ALA A 250 14.89 -2.01 5.81
CA ALA A 250 14.92 -3.43 6.15
C ALA A 250 16.18 -4.16 5.62
N SER A 251 16.63 -3.88 4.40
CA SER A 251 17.90 -4.44 3.90
C SER A 251 19.09 -4.01 4.75
N LYS A 252 19.21 -2.71 5.04
CA LYS A 252 20.31 -2.15 5.83
C LYS A 252 20.38 -2.74 7.24
N ASN A 253 19.20 -2.92 7.83
CA ASN A 253 19.02 -3.44 9.18
C ASN A 253 19.27 -4.95 9.31
N LEU A 254 19.34 -5.68 8.19
CA LEU A 254 19.50 -7.15 8.17
C LEU A 254 20.81 -7.61 7.54
N LEU A 255 21.44 -6.83 6.65
CA LEU A 255 22.67 -7.18 5.94
C LEU A 255 23.92 -7.03 6.81
N ASP A 256 24.78 -8.05 6.77
CA ASP A 256 26.11 -8.00 7.37
C ASP A 256 27.01 -7.04 6.58
N GLY A 257 27.73 -6.17 7.29
CA GLY A 257 28.51 -5.06 6.73
C GLY A 257 27.75 -3.75 6.54
N GLU A 258 26.43 -3.74 6.79
CA GLU A 258 25.61 -2.53 6.90
C GLU A 258 25.39 -2.18 8.39
N THR A 259 24.18 -1.81 8.82
CA THR A 259 23.93 -1.56 10.25
C THR A 259 23.69 -2.85 11.03
N ASP A 260 23.03 -3.84 10.40
CA ASP A 260 22.67 -5.12 11.02
C ASP A 260 22.07 -4.92 12.42
N ASP A 261 21.16 -3.95 12.53
CA ASP A 261 20.57 -3.44 13.78
C ASP A 261 19.84 -4.53 14.60
N TYR A 262 19.52 -5.66 13.96
CA TYR A 262 18.79 -6.78 14.54
C TYR A 262 19.62 -8.06 14.67
N GLY A 263 20.92 -8.02 14.32
CA GLY A 263 21.81 -9.17 14.43
C GLY A 263 21.45 -10.36 13.55
N PHE A 264 20.72 -10.11 12.46
CA PHE A 264 20.37 -11.12 11.47
C PHE A 264 21.60 -11.52 10.64
N SER A 265 22.53 -10.58 10.43
CA SER A 265 23.84 -10.79 9.82
C SER A 265 23.75 -11.51 8.46
N ALA A 266 22.88 -11.05 7.58
CA ALA A 266 22.72 -11.62 6.24
C ALA A 266 23.94 -11.34 5.37
N THR A 267 24.66 -12.40 5.00
CA THR A 267 25.83 -12.31 4.11
C THR A 267 25.47 -12.67 2.68
N GLY A 268 25.71 -11.75 1.75
CA GLY A 268 25.60 -11.96 0.31
C GLY A 268 26.91 -12.47 -0.30
N SER A 269 27.03 -13.78 -0.53
CA SER A 269 28.23 -14.39 -1.16
C SER A 269 27.95 -14.93 -2.57
N GLY A 270 26.94 -14.38 -3.24
CA GLY A 270 26.56 -14.73 -4.61
C GLY A 270 25.45 -15.77 -4.69
N PHE A 271 25.27 -16.33 -5.88
CA PHE A 271 24.22 -17.28 -6.19
C PHE A 271 24.62 -18.15 -7.39
N ARG A 272 23.88 -19.23 -7.64
CA ARG A 272 24.13 -20.14 -8.77
C ARG A 272 22.97 -20.09 -9.76
N TRP A 273 23.27 -20.02 -11.05
CA TRP A 273 22.32 -20.14 -12.14
C TRP A 273 21.95 -21.61 -12.39
N VAL A 274 20.84 -21.85 -13.10
CA VAL A 274 20.38 -23.22 -13.46
C VAL A 274 21.41 -23.95 -14.31
N ASP A 275 22.11 -23.23 -15.20
CA ASP A 275 23.18 -23.77 -16.05
C ASP A 275 24.48 -24.11 -15.29
N GLY A 276 24.54 -23.76 -14.00
CA GLY A 276 25.65 -24.01 -13.11
C GLY A 276 26.74 -22.95 -13.06
N THR A 277 26.58 -21.86 -13.79
CA THR A 277 27.41 -20.68 -13.62
C THR A 277 27.09 -19.94 -12.32
N TYR A 278 28.03 -19.14 -11.83
CA TYR A 278 27.90 -18.38 -10.58
C TYR A 278 27.77 -16.88 -10.88
N GLY A 279 26.91 -16.22 -10.11
CA GLY A 279 26.74 -14.76 -10.15
C GLY A 279 26.98 -14.15 -8.78
N LEU A 280 27.44 -12.90 -8.76
CA LEU A 280 27.59 -12.12 -7.54
C LEU A 280 26.98 -10.74 -7.75
N PHE A 281 26.02 -10.40 -6.90
CA PHE A 281 25.62 -9.01 -6.68
C PHE A 281 26.24 -8.58 -5.35
N SER A 282 27.29 -7.76 -5.44
CA SER A 282 27.97 -7.24 -4.25
C SER A 282 26.95 -6.56 -3.34
N GLY A 283 26.99 -6.84 -2.04
CA GLY A 283 26.07 -6.25 -1.07
C GLY A 283 24.65 -6.80 -1.07
N SER A 284 24.28 -7.74 -1.95
CA SER A 284 22.94 -8.36 -1.94
C SER A 284 22.96 -9.80 -1.46
N ALA A 285 21.96 -10.18 -0.66
CA ALA A 285 21.75 -11.55 -0.19
C ALA A 285 20.45 -12.15 -0.75
N PHE A 286 20.45 -13.46 -0.98
CA PHE A 286 19.30 -14.17 -1.53
C PHE A 286 18.98 -15.43 -0.73
N PHE A 287 17.74 -15.55 -0.25
CA PHE A 287 17.29 -16.64 0.61
C PHE A 287 16.06 -17.33 0.05
N TRP A 288 16.11 -18.66 -0.03
CA TRP A 288 14.94 -19.44 -0.38
C TRP A 288 13.83 -19.31 0.65
N THR A 289 12.59 -19.29 0.18
CA THR A 289 11.41 -19.54 1.02
C THR A 289 10.87 -20.96 0.77
N SER A 290 10.07 -21.50 1.68
CA SER A 290 9.30 -22.72 1.48
C SER A 290 8.02 -22.52 0.66
N THR A 291 7.65 -21.28 0.36
CA THR A 291 6.46 -20.96 -0.42
C THR A 291 6.74 -21.19 -1.91
N GLU A 292 6.07 -22.17 -2.50
CA GLU A 292 6.13 -22.43 -3.93
C GLU A 292 5.26 -21.44 -4.71
N ASN A 293 5.68 -21.08 -5.92
CA ASN A 293 4.86 -20.31 -6.85
C ASN A 293 4.13 -21.23 -7.84
N ASP A 294 4.86 -22.19 -8.40
CA ASP A 294 4.36 -23.18 -9.34
C ASP A 294 5.30 -24.40 -9.37
N GLU A 295 5.08 -25.34 -10.30
CA GLU A 295 5.91 -26.53 -10.46
C GLU A 295 7.40 -26.24 -10.65
N ASN A 296 7.76 -25.14 -11.34
CA ASN A 296 9.12 -24.79 -11.74
C ASN A 296 9.73 -23.66 -10.89
N ASN A 297 8.92 -22.83 -10.23
CA ASN A 297 9.38 -21.63 -9.54
C ASN A 297 8.97 -21.56 -8.06
N SER A 298 9.77 -20.88 -7.24
CA SER A 298 9.46 -20.57 -5.85
C SER A 298 9.87 -19.14 -5.49
N PHE A 299 9.31 -18.63 -4.40
CA PHE A 299 9.65 -17.33 -3.86
C PHE A 299 11.02 -17.34 -3.17
N CYS A 300 11.76 -16.25 -3.38
CA CYS A 300 13.07 -15.99 -2.83
C CYS A 300 13.08 -14.58 -2.25
N LEU A 301 13.57 -14.42 -1.02
CA LEU A 301 13.85 -13.12 -0.44
C LEU A 301 15.14 -12.58 -1.05
N LYS A 302 15.10 -11.33 -1.53
CA LYS A 302 16.28 -10.53 -1.84
C LYS A 302 16.42 -9.42 -0.82
N LEU A 303 17.61 -9.31 -0.23
CA LEU A 303 18.04 -8.12 0.50
C LEU A 303 19.02 -7.39 -0.41
N ASP A 304 18.62 -6.26 -0.98
CA ASP A 304 19.51 -5.48 -1.84
C ASP A 304 20.45 -4.56 -1.08
N GLU A 305 21.60 -4.28 -1.70
CA GLU A 305 22.57 -3.28 -1.24
C GLU A 305 21.87 -1.93 -0.96
N PRO A 306 21.96 -1.38 0.26
CA PRO A 306 21.21 -0.20 0.64
C PRO A 306 21.54 1.06 -0.17
N ASN A 307 22.76 1.18 -0.69
CA ASN A 307 23.20 2.33 -1.48
C ASN A 307 22.73 2.30 -2.94
N SER A 308 22.06 1.23 -3.37
CA SER A 308 21.40 1.18 -4.67
C SER A 308 20.19 2.11 -4.69
N ILE A 309 20.01 2.84 -5.80
CA ILE A 309 18.86 3.76 -6.02
C ILE A 309 17.51 3.04 -5.83
N ASN A 310 17.49 1.71 -5.97
CA ASN A 310 16.32 0.84 -5.78
C ASN A 310 16.54 -0.22 -4.68
N GLY A 311 17.49 -0.02 -3.76
CA GLY A 311 17.78 -0.99 -2.71
C GLY A 311 16.54 -1.25 -1.85
N LYS A 312 16.12 -2.50 -1.73
CA LYS A 312 15.03 -2.94 -0.85
C LYS A 312 15.11 -4.41 -0.43
N ALA A 313 14.41 -4.72 0.66
CA ALA A 313 14.09 -6.08 1.03
C ALA A 313 12.76 -6.45 0.36
N TYR A 314 12.75 -7.50 -0.47
CA TYR A 314 11.53 -7.93 -1.16
C TYR A 314 11.59 -9.38 -1.59
N LEU A 315 10.42 -9.97 -1.76
CA LEU A 315 10.27 -11.33 -2.29
C LEU A 315 10.05 -11.30 -3.80
N PHE A 316 10.66 -12.25 -4.51
CA PHE A 316 10.51 -12.39 -5.96
C PHE A 316 10.50 -13.87 -6.36
N ILE A 317 9.91 -14.16 -7.51
CA ILE A 317 9.80 -15.53 -8.04
C ILE A 317 11.08 -15.87 -8.80
N THR A 318 11.63 -17.06 -8.57
CA THR A 318 12.81 -17.55 -9.30
C THR A 318 12.77 -19.06 -9.48
N ASP A 319 13.49 -19.55 -10.50
CA ASP A 319 13.51 -20.95 -10.90
C ASP A 319 14.08 -21.85 -9.79
N LYS A 320 13.40 -22.95 -9.47
CA LYS A 320 13.75 -23.88 -8.39
C LYS A 320 15.13 -24.54 -8.55
N GLY A 321 15.68 -24.58 -9.77
CA GLY A 321 17.03 -25.06 -10.07
C GLY A 321 18.14 -24.07 -9.75
N MET A 322 17.81 -22.83 -9.39
CA MET A 322 18.78 -21.82 -8.97
C MET A 322 19.38 -22.15 -7.59
N GLY A 323 20.64 -21.79 -7.36
CA GLY A 323 21.26 -21.88 -6.04
C GLY A 323 21.05 -20.59 -5.24
N ARG A 324 20.43 -20.70 -4.06
CA ARG A 324 20.26 -19.58 -3.09
C ARG A 324 20.60 -20.05 -1.67
N TYR A 325 20.83 -19.11 -0.75
CA TYR A 325 21.10 -19.45 0.64
C TYR A 325 19.85 -19.88 1.40
N VAL A 326 20.05 -20.53 2.54
CA VAL A 326 18.99 -20.90 3.46
C VAL A 326 19.27 -20.28 4.83
N ARG A 327 18.22 -19.67 5.39
CA ARG A 327 18.13 -19.21 6.78
C ARG A 327 16.97 -19.93 7.41
N CYS A 328 17.22 -20.79 8.39
CA CYS A 328 16.13 -21.51 9.04
C CYS A 328 15.50 -20.67 10.14
N LEU A 329 14.20 -20.87 10.35
CA LEU A 329 13.41 -20.28 11.43
C LEU A 329 13.04 -21.39 12.43
N LYS A 330 13.12 -21.09 13.74
CA LYS A 330 12.83 -22.06 14.79
C LYS A 330 11.34 -22.36 14.86
N GLY A 331 11.02 -23.60 15.19
CA GLY A 331 9.66 -24.13 15.22
C GLY A 331 9.36 -24.98 14.00
N LYS A 332 8.14 -25.48 13.94
CA LYS A 332 7.65 -26.20 12.76
C LYS A 332 7.14 -25.17 11.77
N SER A 333 7.51 -25.30 10.50
CA SER A 333 6.84 -24.56 9.43
C SER A 333 5.37 -24.91 9.52
N THR A 334 4.51 -23.91 9.66
CA THR A 334 3.15 -24.06 9.17
C THR A 334 3.27 -24.11 7.66
N LYS A 335 3.56 -25.29 7.10
CA LYS A 335 3.29 -25.56 5.70
C LYS A 335 1.81 -25.28 5.50
N LEU A 336 1.50 -24.08 5.04
CA LEU A 336 0.20 -23.78 4.46
C LEU A 336 0.25 -24.47 3.09
N ASP A 337 0.03 -25.78 3.11
CA ASP A 337 -0.07 -26.56 1.89
C ASP A 337 -1.12 -25.91 0.99
N ALA A 338 -0.81 -25.86 -0.31
CA ALA A 338 -1.67 -25.31 -1.32
C ALA A 338 -3.08 -25.93 -1.21
N ALA A 339 -4.07 -25.03 -1.16
CA ALA A 339 -5.49 -25.22 -0.91
C ALA A 339 -5.89 -25.44 0.56
N THR A 340 -6.80 -24.55 1.00
CA THR A 340 -7.74 -24.69 2.14
C THR A 340 -7.19 -24.47 3.55
N GLU A 341 -7.18 -23.22 4.01
CA GLU A 341 -8.14 -22.66 4.96
C GLU A 341 -7.87 -21.15 5.09
N SER A 342 -8.94 -20.36 5.27
CA SER A 342 -8.81 -18.93 5.61
C SER A 342 -7.92 -18.81 6.85
N ALA A 343 -6.90 -17.93 6.82
CA ALA A 343 -6.06 -17.68 7.99
C ALA A 343 -6.86 -17.03 9.14
N TYR A 344 -8.11 -16.64 8.89
CA TYR A 344 -9.05 -16.22 9.90
C TYR A 344 -9.41 -17.37 10.85
N SER A 345 -8.80 -17.35 12.03
CA SER A 345 -9.14 -18.25 13.14
C SER A 345 -10.28 -17.72 14.02
N GLY A 346 -10.93 -16.61 13.64
CA GLY A 346 -12.02 -16.00 14.40
C GLY A 346 -13.39 -16.62 14.09
N SER A 347 -14.41 -16.22 14.85
CA SER A 347 -15.79 -16.61 14.59
C SER A 347 -16.51 -15.56 13.76
N TYR A 348 -17.30 -15.99 12.77
CA TYR A 348 -18.22 -15.10 12.08
C TYR A 348 -19.46 -14.82 12.93
N GLY A 349 -19.93 -13.57 12.88
CA GLY A 349 -21.29 -13.22 13.24
C GLY A 349 -22.25 -13.43 12.06
N SER A 350 -23.51 -13.02 12.25
CA SER A 350 -24.54 -13.11 11.22
C SER A 350 -25.41 -11.87 11.18
N LEU A 351 -25.83 -11.50 9.98
CA LEU A 351 -26.81 -10.46 9.68
C LEU A 351 -27.90 -11.07 8.80
N THR A 352 -29.17 -10.97 9.19
CA THR A 352 -30.30 -11.32 8.33
C THR A 352 -30.91 -10.04 7.77
N ASP A 353 -31.00 -9.95 6.45
CA ASP A 353 -31.69 -8.85 5.78
C ASP A 353 -33.18 -9.18 5.70
N GLU A 354 -34.00 -8.46 6.47
CA GLU A 354 -35.45 -8.67 6.53
C GLU A 354 -36.17 -8.39 5.20
N ARG A 355 -35.51 -7.71 4.24
CA ARG A 355 -36.11 -7.35 2.95
C ARG A 355 -36.23 -8.53 2.00
N ASP A 356 -35.30 -9.49 2.08
CA ASP A 356 -35.26 -10.68 1.22
C ASP A 356 -35.04 -12.00 2.00
N GLY A 357 -34.86 -11.93 3.32
CA GLY A 357 -34.59 -13.07 4.20
C GLY A 357 -33.17 -13.63 4.08
N GLN A 358 -32.29 -13.01 3.29
CA GLN A 358 -30.92 -13.49 3.10
C GLN A 358 -30.11 -13.25 4.37
N THR A 359 -29.43 -14.30 4.82
CA THR A 359 -28.47 -14.20 5.93
C THR A 359 -27.05 -14.13 5.40
N TYR A 360 -26.27 -13.20 5.93
CA TYR A 360 -24.88 -12.92 5.58
C TYR A 360 -23.98 -13.10 6.78
N LYS A 361 -22.76 -13.57 6.56
CA LYS A 361 -21.71 -13.59 7.58
C LYS A 361 -21.19 -12.18 7.84
N THR A 362 -20.82 -11.91 9.08
CA THR A 362 -20.21 -10.65 9.51
C THR A 362 -18.93 -10.91 10.28
N VAL A 363 -18.01 -9.94 10.27
CA VAL A 363 -16.73 -10.05 10.95
C VAL A 363 -16.34 -8.74 11.61
N LYS A 364 -15.75 -8.79 12.80
CA LYS A 364 -15.21 -7.61 13.48
C LYS A 364 -13.74 -7.47 13.15
N ILE A 365 -13.36 -6.34 12.56
CA ILE A 365 -11.99 -6.00 12.17
C ILE A 365 -11.64 -4.67 12.84
N GLY A 366 -10.73 -4.71 13.81
CA GLY A 366 -10.46 -3.56 14.67
C GLY A 366 -11.70 -3.12 15.44
N SER A 367 -12.05 -1.84 15.33
CA SER A 367 -13.27 -1.27 15.90
C SER A 367 -14.53 -1.54 15.08
N GLN A 368 -14.39 -1.81 13.78
CA GLN A 368 -15.49 -1.87 12.83
C GLN A 368 -16.06 -3.29 12.68
N THR A 369 -17.36 -3.41 12.43
CA THR A 369 -18.00 -4.68 12.09
C THR A 369 -18.49 -4.66 10.65
N TRP A 370 -17.91 -5.52 9.82
CA TRP A 370 -18.12 -5.60 8.38
C TRP A 370 -18.98 -6.79 7.99
N MET A 371 -19.73 -6.68 6.89
CA MET A 371 -20.18 -7.86 6.17
C MET A 371 -18.97 -8.59 5.58
N ALA A 372 -18.91 -9.91 5.74
CA ALA A 372 -17.91 -10.78 5.11
C ALA A 372 -18.38 -11.32 3.74
N GLU A 373 -19.61 -10.97 3.36
CA GLU A 373 -20.26 -11.39 2.13
C GLU A 373 -20.83 -10.15 1.44
N ASN A 374 -20.79 -10.14 0.11
CA ASN A 374 -21.33 -9.01 -0.65
C ASN A 374 -22.86 -9.04 -0.60
N LEU A 375 -23.47 -7.87 -0.57
CA LEU A 375 -24.92 -7.74 -0.62
C LEU A 375 -25.48 -8.42 -1.89
N ASN A 376 -26.58 -9.15 -1.73
CA ASN A 376 -27.24 -9.90 -2.81
C ASN A 376 -28.73 -9.54 -2.96
N LEU A 377 -29.14 -8.37 -2.46
CA LEU A 377 -30.49 -7.85 -2.59
C LEU A 377 -30.84 -7.59 -4.07
N GLU A 378 -31.89 -8.22 -4.57
CA GLU A 378 -32.36 -8.00 -5.93
C GLU A 378 -33.09 -6.66 -6.08
N THR A 379 -32.59 -5.84 -7.00
CA THR A 379 -33.21 -4.57 -7.40
C THR A 379 -33.30 -4.49 -8.93
N LYS A 380 -34.10 -3.55 -9.43
CA LYS A 380 -34.39 -3.38 -10.86
C LYS A 380 -33.14 -3.29 -11.75
N ASN A 381 -32.06 -2.64 -11.29
CA ASN A 381 -30.81 -2.52 -12.05
C ASN A 381 -29.61 -3.20 -11.38
N SER A 382 -29.84 -4.03 -10.35
CA SER A 382 -28.80 -4.95 -9.87
C SER A 382 -28.55 -6.02 -10.92
N ILE A 383 -27.30 -6.47 -11.05
CA ILE A 383 -26.97 -7.56 -11.98
C ILE A 383 -26.16 -8.65 -11.28
N CYS A 384 -26.32 -9.87 -11.75
CA CYS A 384 -25.39 -10.94 -11.46
C CYS A 384 -24.20 -10.85 -12.41
N TYR A 385 -23.03 -11.21 -11.91
CA TYR A 385 -21.89 -11.42 -12.77
C TYR A 385 -22.21 -12.50 -13.85
N GLY A 386 -21.88 -12.21 -15.10
CA GLY A 386 -22.16 -13.06 -16.27
C GLY A 386 -23.64 -13.28 -16.57
N GLY A 387 -24.55 -12.50 -15.95
CA GLY A 387 -26.00 -12.73 -16.04
C GLY A 387 -26.47 -14.05 -15.43
N SER A 388 -25.60 -14.79 -14.73
CA SER A 388 -25.90 -16.09 -14.13
C SER A 388 -26.28 -15.94 -12.66
N SER A 389 -27.40 -16.53 -12.26
CA SER A 389 -27.85 -16.55 -10.86
C SER A 389 -26.84 -17.21 -9.92
N GLU A 390 -26.10 -18.22 -10.39
CA GLU A 390 -25.04 -18.90 -9.61
C GLU A 390 -23.95 -17.92 -9.16
N ASN A 391 -23.64 -16.92 -9.99
CA ASN A 391 -22.65 -15.93 -9.65
C ASN A 391 -23.18 -14.89 -8.65
N CYS A 392 -24.49 -14.63 -8.64
CA CYS A 392 -25.10 -13.84 -7.57
C CYS A 392 -24.98 -14.55 -6.22
N GLU A 393 -25.24 -15.86 -6.19
CA GLU A 393 -25.10 -16.67 -4.96
C GLU A 393 -23.65 -16.68 -4.45
N LYS A 394 -22.67 -16.74 -5.35
CA LYS A 394 -21.25 -16.77 -4.98
C LYS A 394 -20.66 -15.40 -4.65
N TYR A 395 -20.87 -14.40 -5.51
CA TYR A 395 -20.18 -13.11 -5.46
C TYR A 395 -21.05 -11.96 -4.95
N GLY A 396 -22.34 -12.19 -4.72
CA GLY A 396 -23.32 -11.14 -4.53
C GLY A 396 -23.68 -10.42 -5.83
N ARG A 397 -24.56 -9.42 -5.72
CA ARG A 397 -24.98 -8.58 -6.84
C ARG A 397 -24.06 -7.39 -7.01
N LEU A 398 -24.02 -6.88 -8.24
CA LEU A 398 -23.38 -5.62 -8.58
C LEU A 398 -24.44 -4.53 -8.74
N TYR A 399 -24.18 -3.37 -8.14
CA TYR A 399 -25.09 -2.23 -8.08
C TYR A 399 -24.43 -1.03 -8.75
N ASP A 400 -25.20 -0.24 -9.50
CA ASP A 400 -24.72 1.10 -9.85
C ASP A 400 -24.74 2.02 -8.63
N TRP A 401 -24.04 3.15 -8.74
CA TRP A 401 -23.89 4.07 -7.64
C TRP A 401 -25.24 4.64 -7.15
N SER A 402 -26.18 4.87 -8.08
CA SER A 402 -27.53 5.34 -7.73
C SER A 402 -28.27 4.39 -6.82
N ILE A 403 -28.22 3.08 -7.09
CA ILE A 403 -28.83 2.08 -6.21
C ILE A 403 -28.04 1.96 -4.91
N ALA A 404 -26.71 1.92 -4.97
CA ALA A 404 -25.87 1.79 -3.78
C ALA A 404 -26.15 2.89 -2.75
N MET A 405 -26.38 4.12 -3.21
CA MET A 405 -26.71 5.29 -2.39
C MET A 405 -28.20 5.45 -2.09
N ASP A 406 -29.07 4.63 -2.69
CA ASP A 406 -30.53 4.73 -2.56
C ASP A 406 -31.09 6.10 -2.97
N ILE A 407 -30.81 6.54 -4.20
CA ILE A 407 -31.26 7.86 -4.71
C ILE A 407 -32.77 8.02 -4.79
N ASP A 408 -33.50 6.92 -4.86
CA ASP A 408 -34.96 6.92 -4.89
C ASP A 408 -35.55 7.00 -3.46
N GLY A 409 -34.71 6.95 -2.41
CA GLY A 409 -35.11 7.04 -1.01
C GLY A 409 -36.02 5.90 -0.57
N ILE A 410 -35.80 4.70 -1.09
CA ILE A 410 -36.64 3.52 -0.82
C ILE A 410 -36.41 3.00 0.59
N TRP A 411 -35.17 3.06 1.06
CA TRP A 411 -34.71 2.49 2.34
C TRP A 411 -34.19 3.55 3.33
N GLY A 412 -33.82 4.74 2.86
CA GLY A 412 -33.38 5.83 3.74
C GLY A 412 -33.60 7.23 3.17
N GLU A 413 -33.49 8.23 4.04
CA GLU A 413 -33.61 9.65 3.63
C GLU A 413 -32.24 10.35 3.53
N ASN A 414 -31.13 9.58 3.62
CA ASN A 414 -29.78 10.10 3.75
C ASN A 414 -29.36 11.03 2.60
N ILE A 415 -29.95 10.90 1.42
CA ILE A 415 -29.56 11.67 0.24
C ILE A 415 -30.69 12.52 -0.33
N ARG A 416 -31.70 12.85 0.48
CA ARG A 416 -32.86 13.65 0.09
C ARG A 416 -32.50 15.02 -0.50
N SER A 417 -31.36 15.59 -0.07
CA SER A 417 -30.78 16.84 -0.62
C SER A 417 -30.22 16.70 -2.04
N CYS A 418 -30.00 15.46 -2.52
CA CYS A 418 -29.37 15.14 -3.79
C CYS A 418 -30.36 14.73 -4.90
N ILE A 419 -31.67 14.74 -4.60
CA ILE A 419 -32.75 14.21 -5.47
C ILE A 419 -33.28 15.26 -6.46
N ASP A 420 -32.87 16.53 -6.36
CA ASP A 420 -33.23 17.51 -7.39
C ASP A 420 -32.37 17.27 -8.65
N LEU A 421 -32.96 16.54 -9.60
CA LEU A 421 -32.41 16.22 -10.93
C LEU A 421 -32.04 17.46 -11.78
N SER A 422 -32.20 18.67 -11.25
CA SER A 422 -31.75 19.93 -11.85
C SER A 422 -30.49 20.53 -11.21
N ILE A 423 -29.95 19.94 -10.15
CA ILE A 423 -28.73 20.42 -9.47
C ILE A 423 -27.54 19.62 -9.97
N GLU A 424 -26.47 20.32 -10.40
CA GLU A 424 -25.17 19.67 -10.56
C GLU A 424 -24.80 18.99 -9.24
N LEU A 425 -24.20 17.79 -9.27
CA LEU A 425 -23.78 17.03 -8.08
C LEU A 425 -22.86 17.82 -7.10
N SER A 426 -22.51 19.08 -7.41
CA SER A 426 -21.75 20.02 -6.59
C SER A 426 -22.39 20.33 -5.23
N ASP A 427 -23.73 20.31 -5.12
CA ASP A 427 -24.44 20.71 -3.89
C ASP A 427 -25.04 19.52 -3.11
N CYS A 428 -24.76 18.29 -3.54
CA CYS A 428 -25.21 17.10 -2.83
C CYS A 428 -24.49 16.99 -1.47
N SER A 429 -25.26 17.02 -0.38
CA SER A 429 -24.78 16.87 0.99
C SER A 429 -25.52 15.70 1.66
N PRO A 430 -25.00 14.46 1.52
CA PRO A 430 -25.53 13.29 2.20
C PRO A 430 -25.47 13.43 3.73
N ILE A 431 -26.49 12.92 4.41
CA ILE A 431 -26.50 12.74 5.86
C ILE A 431 -25.77 11.43 6.15
N TYR A 432 -24.61 11.51 6.79
CA TYR A 432 -23.83 10.34 7.20
C TYR A 432 -24.26 9.82 8.59
N PRO A 433 -24.12 8.50 8.84
CA PRO A 433 -23.75 7.45 7.89
C PRO A 433 -24.85 7.21 6.84
N VAL A 434 -24.47 7.00 5.58
CA VAL A 434 -25.42 6.78 4.48
C VAL A 434 -25.84 5.32 4.47
N ARG A 435 -27.08 5.02 4.90
CA ARG A 435 -27.62 3.64 4.83
C ARG A 435 -27.49 3.09 3.41
N GLY A 436 -27.97 3.85 2.43
CA GLY A 436 -28.03 3.41 1.04
C GLY A 436 -28.80 2.10 0.90
N VAL A 437 -28.33 1.22 0.02
CA VAL A 437 -28.92 -0.12 -0.19
C VAL A 437 -28.69 -1.09 0.98
N CYS A 438 -27.92 -0.73 2.00
CA CYS A 438 -27.61 -1.62 3.12
C CYS A 438 -28.83 -1.91 4.03
N PRO A 439 -28.82 -3.05 4.75
CA PRO A 439 -29.87 -3.40 5.71
C PRO A 439 -30.02 -2.36 6.83
N GLU A 440 -31.13 -2.39 7.56
CA GLU A 440 -31.32 -1.50 8.71
C GLU A 440 -30.27 -1.77 9.80
N GLY A 441 -29.74 -0.71 10.42
CA GLY A 441 -28.62 -0.82 11.36
C GLY A 441 -27.25 -0.99 10.70
N TRP A 442 -27.18 -0.97 9.37
CA TRP A 442 -25.97 -1.04 8.57
C TRP A 442 -25.94 0.07 7.53
N HIS A 443 -24.75 0.43 7.06
CA HIS A 443 -24.59 1.51 6.10
C HIS A 443 -23.49 1.25 5.08
N LEU A 444 -23.52 2.04 4.01
CA LEU A 444 -22.54 2.01 2.94
C LEU A 444 -21.24 2.71 3.42
N PRO A 445 -20.09 2.04 3.39
CA PRO A 445 -18.87 2.57 3.99
C PRO A 445 -18.41 3.89 3.34
N SER A 446 -17.98 4.83 4.16
CA SER A 446 -17.30 6.04 3.72
C SER A 446 -15.83 5.78 3.37
N TYR A 447 -15.18 6.75 2.74
CA TYR A 447 -13.74 6.73 2.47
C TYR A 447 -12.93 6.55 3.76
N ALA A 448 -13.28 7.29 4.81
CA ALA A 448 -12.60 7.24 6.11
C ALA A 448 -12.71 5.86 6.78
N GLU A 449 -13.85 5.20 6.62
CA GLU A 449 -14.04 3.85 7.17
C GLU A 449 -13.24 2.80 6.41
N PHE A 450 -13.09 2.94 5.10
CA PHE A 450 -12.17 2.12 4.33
C PHE A 450 -10.71 2.39 4.70
N GLU A 451 -10.29 3.64 4.93
CA GLU A 451 -8.94 3.95 5.43
C GLU A 451 -8.68 3.25 6.77
N THR A 452 -9.65 3.30 7.69
CA THR A 452 -9.57 2.61 8.99
C THR A 452 -9.39 1.09 8.80
N LEU A 453 -10.14 0.47 7.89
CA LEU A 453 -9.99 -0.95 7.55
C LEU A 453 -8.58 -1.25 7.03
N ILE A 454 -8.07 -0.42 6.12
CA ILE A 454 -6.75 -0.59 5.50
C ILE A 454 -5.63 -0.48 6.54
N GLU A 455 -5.74 0.50 7.45
CA GLU A 455 -4.75 0.71 8.51
C GLU A 455 -4.71 -0.48 9.48
N VAL A 456 -5.86 -0.99 9.91
CA VAL A 456 -5.94 -2.14 10.83
C VAL A 456 -5.45 -3.42 10.18
N THR A 457 -5.66 -3.59 8.87
CA THR A 457 -5.28 -4.82 8.16
C THR A 457 -3.84 -4.84 7.63
N GLY A 458 -3.07 -3.79 7.93
CA GLY A 458 -1.64 -3.72 7.69
C GLY A 458 -1.22 -2.34 7.18
N SER A 459 -1.46 -2.10 5.89
CA SER A 459 -1.21 -0.83 5.19
C SER A 459 -1.75 -0.93 3.76
N ARG A 460 -1.74 0.17 3.00
CA ARG A 460 -2.14 0.13 1.57
C ARG A 460 -1.39 -0.90 0.74
N THR A 461 -0.17 -1.33 1.11
CA THR A 461 0.61 -2.27 0.30
C THR A 461 0.49 -3.74 0.72
N THR A 462 -0.21 -4.01 1.82
CA THR A 462 -0.33 -5.38 2.37
C THR A 462 -1.78 -5.76 2.67
N ALA A 463 -2.64 -4.77 2.92
CA ALA A 463 -4.03 -5.00 3.25
C ALA A 463 -4.80 -5.69 2.11
N GLY A 464 -4.42 -5.47 0.84
CA GLY A 464 -5.02 -6.21 -0.28
C GLY A 464 -4.88 -7.72 -0.08
N ARG A 465 -3.65 -8.23 0.15
CA ARG A 465 -3.42 -9.66 0.46
C ARG A 465 -4.23 -10.17 1.65
N MET A 466 -4.29 -9.37 2.72
CA MET A 466 -4.95 -9.75 3.98
C MET A 466 -6.48 -9.80 3.86
N LEU A 467 -7.06 -9.00 2.96
CA LEU A 467 -8.49 -8.89 2.74
C LEU A 467 -9.00 -9.82 1.62
N LYS A 468 -8.17 -10.12 0.63
CA LYS A 468 -8.49 -11.05 -0.48
C LYS A 468 -8.90 -12.43 0.07
N SER A 469 -9.93 -13.02 -0.54
CA SER A 469 -10.30 -14.41 -0.31
C SER A 469 -9.14 -15.36 -0.65
N THR A 470 -9.13 -16.53 -0.01
CA THR A 470 -8.15 -17.59 -0.27
C THR A 470 -8.38 -18.34 -1.59
N THR A 471 -9.46 -18.03 -2.30
CA THR A 471 -9.86 -18.67 -3.56
C THR A 471 -10.36 -17.64 -4.58
N ASP A 472 -10.48 -18.10 -5.82
CA ASP A 472 -11.15 -17.44 -6.95
C ASP A 472 -10.39 -16.29 -7.64
N TRP A 473 -9.26 -15.86 -7.09
CA TRP A 473 -8.38 -14.92 -7.77
C TRP A 473 -7.59 -15.61 -8.88
N PHE A 474 -7.40 -14.90 -9.98
CA PHE A 474 -6.70 -15.39 -11.15
C PHE A 474 -5.23 -15.65 -10.82
N GLY A 475 -4.68 -16.76 -11.34
CA GLY A 475 -3.30 -17.17 -11.09
C GLY A 475 -3.03 -17.35 -9.59
N ASN A 476 -1.95 -16.75 -9.11
CA ASN A 476 -1.55 -16.80 -7.70
C ASN A 476 -2.05 -15.58 -6.91
N GLY A 477 -3.09 -14.90 -7.39
CA GLY A 477 -3.59 -13.68 -6.78
C GLY A 477 -4.37 -13.86 -5.47
N ASN A 478 -4.59 -15.09 -5.00
CA ASN A 478 -5.35 -15.36 -3.78
C ASN A 478 -4.72 -14.69 -2.56
N GLY A 479 -5.56 -14.20 -1.66
CA GLY A 479 -5.14 -13.65 -0.39
C GLY A 479 -5.02 -14.69 0.72
N THR A 480 -4.73 -14.20 1.91
CA THR A 480 -4.71 -15.00 3.14
C THR A 480 -6.05 -14.97 3.88
N ASP A 481 -6.89 -13.96 3.59
CA ASP A 481 -8.12 -13.67 4.32
C ASP A 481 -7.90 -13.65 5.85
N ALA A 482 -6.79 -13.05 6.31
CA ALA A 482 -6.36 -13.11 7.72
C ALA A 482 -7.39 -12.53 8.70
N TYR A 483 -8.25 -11.63 8.22
CA TYR A 483 -9.26 -10.94 9.03
C TYR A 483 -10.69 -11.43 8.76
N GLY A 484 -10.89 -12.45 7.93
CA GLY A 484 -12.21 -12.98 7.60
C GLY A 484 -13.06 -12.02 6.77
N PHE A 485 -12.45 -11.01 6.15
CA PHE A 485 -13.16 -10.07 5.28
C PHE A 485 -13.69 -10.80 4.04
N ARG A 486 -12.90 -11.71 3.44
CA ARG A 486 -13.27 -12.53 2.29
C ARG A 486 -13.66 -11.72 1.06
N ALA A 487 -12.76 -10.85 0.59
CA ALA A 487 -12.96 -10.12 -0.67
C ALA A 487 -12.83 -11.07 -1.87
N LEU A 488 -13.96 -11.43 -2.47
CA LEU A 488 -14.02 -12.22 -3.70
C LEU A 488 -13.86 -11.34 -4.95
N PRO A 489 -13.15 -11.81 -5.99
CA PRO A 489 -12.84 -11.01 -7.19
C PRO A 489 -14.00 -10.97 -8.19
N ALA A 490 -15.10 -10.32 -7.78
CA ALA A 490 -16.33 -10.18 -8.57
C ALA A 490 -16.17 -9.27 -9.81
N GLY A 491 -15.04 -8.58 -9.96
CA GLY A 491 -14.78 -7.61 -11.01
C GLY A 491 -15.61 -6.34 -10.84
N TYR A 492 -15.97 -5.73 -11.97
CA TYR A 492 -16.97 -4.67 -12.05
C TYR A 492 -17.73 -4.76 -13.37
N GLY A 493 -18.99 -4.31 -13.36
CA GLY A 493 -19.83 -4.21 -14.55
C GLY A 493 -19.77 -2.85 -15.23
N GLY A 494 -19.87 -2.85 -16.55
CA GLY A 494 -20.18 -1.67 -17.34
C GLY A 494 -21.70 -1.40 -17.42
N SER A 495 -22.11 -0.66 -18.44
CA SER A 495 -23.49 -0.18 -18.62
C SER A 495 -24.51 -1.29 -18.95
N SER A 496 -24.04 -2.46 -19.39
CA SER A 496 -24.87 -3.64 -19.69
C SER A 496 -24.31 -4.90 -19.02
N ALA A 497 -25.16 -5.91 -18.81
CA ALA A 497 -24.79 -7.20 -18.24
C ALA A 497 -23.67 -7.93 -19.01
N ASP A 498 -23.50 -7.60 -20.30
CA ASP A 498 -22.47 -8.20 -21.18
C ASP A 498 -21.13 -7.44 -21.15
N SER A 499 -21.08 -6.25 -20.53
CA SER A 499 -19.90 -5.37 -20.48
C SER A 499 -19.09 -5.54 -19.19
N LEU A 500 -18.76 -6.78 -18.86
CA LEU A 500 -18.08 -7.14 -17.60
C LEU A 500 -16.56 -7.12 -17.79
N ASN A 501 -15.85 -6.51 -16.84
CA ASN A 501 -14.39 -6.49 -16.83
C ASN A 501 -13.84 -7.17 -15.56
N ASN A 502 -12.71 -7.84 -15.70
CA ASN A 502 -11.81 -8.23 -14.59
C ASN A 502 -12.36 -9.23 -13.55
N GLN A 503 -13.16 -10.23 -13.96
CA GLN A 503 -13.53 -11.36 -13.07
C GLN A 503 -12.31 -12.20 -12.71
N GLY A 504 -12.12 -12.53 -11.44
CA GLY A 504 -10.90 -13.18 -10.97
C GLY A 504 -9.72 -12.21 -10.88
N PHE A 505 -9.82 -11.02 -11.50
CA PHE A 505 -8.74 -10.05 -11.57
C PHE A 505 -8.90 -8.89 -10.58
N SER A 506 -10.12 -8.58 -10.10
CA SER A 506 -10.34 -7.50 -9.13
C SER A 506 -11.58 -7.67 -8.26
N ALA A 507 -11.56 -7.10 -7.06
CA ALA A 507 -12.73 -6.89 -6.20
C ALA A 507 -12.93 -5.38 -6.02
N ASN A 508 -14.16 -4.89 -6.18
CA ASN A 508 -14.46 -3.45 -6.16
C ASN A 508 -15.69 -3.19 -5.28
N PHE A 509 -15.59 -2.24 -4.35
CA PHE A 509 -16.63 -1.94 -3.37
C PHE A 509 -16.98 -0.46 -3.37
N TRP A 510 -18.27 -0.13 -3.51
CA TRP A 510 -18.71 1.26 -3.45
C TRP A 510 -18.43 1.91 -2.10
N SER A 511 -18.05 3.19 -2.16
CA SER A 511 -18.06 4.09 -1.01
C SER A 511 -19.24 5.08 -1.09
N SER A 512 -19.74 5.48 0.07
CA SER A 512 -20.70 6.58 0.21
C SER A 512 -20.06 7.98 0.09
N THR A 513 -18.73 8.07 0.00
CA THR A 513 -18.02 9.34 -0.19
C THR A 513 -18.05 9.78 -1.65
N LEU A 514 -18.54 11.01 -1.86
CA LEU A 514 -18.66 11.67 -3.15
C LEU A 514 -17.38 12.41 -3.53
N LYS A 515 -17.07 12.43 -4.84
CA LYS A 515 -16.11 13.39 -5.40
C LYS A 515 -16.89 14.52 -6.06
N LYS A 516 -16.76 15.74 -5.54
CA LYS A 516 -17.45 16.93 -6.08
C LYS A 516 -17.02 17.15 -7.55
N TYR A 517 -17.97 17.59 -8.38
CA TYR A 517 -17.79 18.03 -9.78
C TYR A 517 -17.59 16.98 -10.87
N PHE A 518 -17.72 15.68 -10.61
CA PHE A 518 -17.54 14.66 -11.65
C PHE A 518 -18.54 13.50 -11.57
N LYS A 519 -18.76 12.80 -12.71
CA LYS A 519 -19.56 11.55 -12.81
C LYS A 519 -18.89 10.34 -12.12
N TYR A 520 -18.10 10.55 -11.08
CA TYR A 520 -17.26 9.53 -10.44
C TYR A 520 -17.49 9.53 -8.94
N ALA A 521 -17.45 8.34 -8.33
CA ALA A 521 -17.54 8.17 -6.89
C ALA A 521 -16.36 7.35 -6.36
N HIS A 522 -16.06 7.47 -5.07
CA HIS A 522 -15.01 6.68 -4.44
C HIS A 522 -15.39 5.20 -4.35
N HIS A 523 -14.38 4.35 -4.48
CA HIS A 523 -14.49 2.91 -4.29
C HIS A 523 -13.18 2.37 -3.74
N LEU A 524 -13.27 1.28 -2.98
CA LEU A 524 -12.13 0.44 -2.64
C LEU A 524 -11.95 -0.60 -3.75
N TYR A 525 -10.73 -0.78 -4.23
CA TYR A 525 -10.40 -1.83 -5.20
C TYR A 525 -9.18 -2.62 -4.76
N ILE A 526 -9.22 -3.91 -5.05
CA ILE A 526 -8.12 -4.85 -4.83
C ILE A 526 -7.91 -5.62 -6.15
N THR A 527 -6.67 -5.84 -6.57
CA THR A 527 -6.35 -6.53 -7.82
C THR A 527 -5.65 -7.87 -7.58
N PHE A 528 -5.67 -8.76 -8.56
CA PHE A 528 -5.04 -10.08 -8.46
C PHE A 528 -3.52 -10.04 -8.49
N SER A 529 -2.95 -9.04 -9.17
CA SER A 529 -1.52 -8.95 -9.47
C SER A 529 -0.70 -8.33 -8.35
N ASP A 530 -1.38 -7.68 -7.40
CA ASP A 530 -0.77 -6.93 -6.32
C ASP A 530 -1.40 -7.32 -4.98
N ASP A 531 -0.63 -7.13 -3.91
CA ASP A 531 -1.04 -7.24 -2.52
C ASP A 531 -1.48 -5.88 -1.95
N ASP A 532 -1.37 -4.82 -2.76
CA ASP A 532 -1.91 -3.50 -2.53
C ASP A 532 -3.46 -3.47 -2.51
N VAL A 533 -4.00 -2.54 -1.73
CA VAL A 533 -5.39 -2.09 -1.77
C VAL A 533 -5.43 -0.59 -2.08
N GLY A 534 -6.28 -0.22 -3.02
CA GLY A 534 -6.42 1.15 -3.46
C GLY A 534 -7.77 1.75 -3.13
N LEU A 535 -7.76 3.05 -2.84
CA LEU A 535 -8.95 3.89 -2.81
C LEU A 535 -8.85 4.91 -3.93
N ASN A 536 -9.75 4.81 -4.90
CA ASN A 536 -9.74 5.66 -6.09
C ASN A 536 -11.17 6.00 -6.50
N THR A 537 -11.34 6.74 -7.59
CA THR A 537 -12.65 7.10 -8.14
C THR A 537 -12.95 6.34 -9.42
N ILE A 538 -14.21 5.97 -9.59
CA ILE A 538 -14.71 5.25 -10.76
C ILE A 538 -16.08 5.82 -11.19
N GLU A 539 -16.40 5.72 -12.47
CA GLU A 539 -17.63 6.27 -13.03
C GLU A 539 -18.87 5.69 -12.32
N MET A 540 -19.80 6.56 -11.93
CA MET A 540 -21.02 6.19 -11.17
C MET A 540 -21.96 5.23 -11.92
N ASN A 541 -21.82 5.12 -13.24
CA ASN A 541 -22.58 4.19 -14.08
C ASN A 541 -22.01 2.75 -14.10
N ARG A 542 -20.83 2.53 -13.49
CA ARG A 542 -20.29 1.19 -13.29
C ARG A 542 -21.11 0.46 -12.24
N LYS A 543 -21.00 -0.87 -12.22
CA LYS A 543 -21.68 -1.72 -11.25
C LYS A 543 -20.66 -2.43 -10.38
N LEU A 544 -20.62 -2.11 -9.09
CA LEU A 544 -19.67 -2.66 -8.12
C LEU A 544 -20.41 -3.43 -7.03
N SER A 545 -19.67 -4.25 -6.28
CA SER A 545 -20.22 -4.90 -5.10
C SER A 545 -20.48 -3.86 -4.00
N VAL A 546 -21.44 -4.18 -3.12
CA VAL A 546 -21.69 -3.44 -1.89
C VAL A 546 -21.33 -4.33 -0.71
N ARG A 547 -20.60 -3.77 0.25
CA ARG A 547 -20.21 -4.44 1.48
C ARG A 547 -20.46 -3.49 2.64
N CYS A 548 -21.49 -3.77 3.42
CA CYS A 548 -21.97 -2.86 4.45
C CYS A 548 -21.17 -2.98 5.74
N ILE A 549 -21.16 -1.89 6.50
CA ILE A 549 -20.57 -1.78 7.83
C ILE A 549 -21.71 -1.54 8.85
N LYS A 550 -21.60 -2.13 10.05
CA LYS A 550 -22.60 -1.98 11.11
C LYS A 550 -22.49 -0.57 11.69
N ASN A 551 -23.62 0.07 11.98
CA ASN A 551 -23.63 1.37 12.67
C ASN A 551 -22.99 1.22 14.06
N ASP A 552 -22.24 2.26 14.48
CA ASP A 552 -21.81 2.39 15.87
C ASP A 552 -23.03 2.59 16.77
N GLU A 553 -23.01 1.96 17.95
CA GLU A 553 -24.10 2.04 18.96
C GLU A 553 -24.07 3.33 19.78
#